data_AF-A0A966KGX3-F1
#
_entry.id   AF-A0A966KGX3-F1
#
_cell.length_a   1.000
_cell.length_b   1.000
_cell.length_c   1.000
_cell.angle_alpha   90.00
_cell.angle_beta   90.00
_cell.angle_gamma   90.00
#
_symmetry.space_group_name_H-M   'P 1'
#
loop_
_entity.id
_entity.type
_entity.pdbx_description
1 polymer ?
#
loop_
_entity_poly.entity_id
_entity_poly.type
_entity_poly.pdbx_seq_one_letter_code
_entity_poly.pdbx_strand_id
1 'polypeptide(L)'
;DWVAALIDQETAVKVGPCWGYGSATKGDPGPWIGELRNMWVKTEQENLWFTGGNLSQARYYSRLLALQLAKHFKTATSIVN
;
A
#
# COMPACT_ATOMS: atom_id res chain seq x y z
N ASP A 1 -9.16 2.02 -12.54
CA ASP A 1 -9.95 1.39 -11.46
C ASP A 1 -9.83 -0.12 -11.43
N TRP A 2 -8.61 -0.64 -11.23
CA TRP A 2 -8.43 -2.09 -11.13
C TRP A 2 -8.90 -2.62 -9.77
N VAL A 3 -8.71 -1.86 -8.68
CA VAL A 3 -9.17 -2.24 -7.33
C VAL A 3 -10.69 -2.41 -7.34
N ALA A 4 -11.41 -1.48 -7.98
CA ALA A 4 -12.86 -1.54 -8.08
C ALA A 4 -13.35 -2.75 -8.88
N ALA A 5 -12.60 -3.13 -9.92
CA ALA A 5 -12.94 -4.27 -10.77
C ALA A 5 -12.64 -5.63 -10.10
N LEU A 6 -11.63 -5.70 -9.23
CA LEU A 6 -11.19 -6.95 -8.60
C LEU A 6 -11.78 -7.17 -7.20
N ILE A 7 -12.12 -6.10 -6.48
CA ILE A 7 -12.62 -6.14 -5.10
C ILE A 7 -14.02 -5.54 -5.07
N ASP A 8 -14.12 -4.22 -4.95
CA ASP A 8 -15.37 -3.46 -5.00
C ASP A 8 -15.07 -1.94 -5.04
N GLN A 9 -16.10 -1.14 -5.29
CA GLN A 9 -15.98 0.32 -5.39
C GLN A 9 -15.63 1.01 -4.05
N GLU A 10 -16.15 0.50 -2.93
CA GLU A 10 -15.93 1.08 -1.60
C GLU A 10 -14.45 0.94 -1.20
N THR A 11 -13.89 -0.26 -1.37
CA THR A 11 -12.49 -0.57 -1.16
C THR A 11 -11.59 0.28 -2.07
N ALA A 12 -11.96 0.45 -3.33
CA ALA A 12 -11.19 1.26 -4.28
C ALA A 12 -11.12 2.74 -3.87
N VAL A 13 -12.24 3.32 -3.44
CA VAL A 13 -12.31 4.70 -2.94
C VAL A 13 -11.46 4.84 -1.68
N LYS A 14 -11.55 3.88 -0.76
CA LYS A 14 -10.81 3.92 0.49
C LYS A 14 -9.30 3.81 0.28
N VAL A 15 -8.85 2.88 -0.55
CA VAL A 15 -7.43 2.72 -0.91
C VAL A 15 -6.91 3.97 -1.62
N GLY A 16 -7.66 4.51 -2.58
CA GLY A 16 -7.22 5.62 -3.42
C GLY A 16 -6.17 5.21 -4.48
N PRO A 17 -5.33 6.15 -4.96
CA PRO A 17 -4.40 5.88 -6.06
C PRO A 17 -3.32 4.86 -5.67
N CYS A 18 -3.14 3.83 -6.48
CA CYS A 18 -1.96 2.96 -6.40
C CYS A 18 -0.91 3.41 -7.40
N TRP A 19 0.36 3.34 -7.02
CA TRP A 19 1.50 3.89 -7.78
C TRP A 19 1.54 5.42 -7.84
N GLY A 20 2.61 5.93 -8.45
CA GLY A 20 2.92 7.36 -8.51
C GLY A 20 3.64 7.84 -7.25
N TYR A 21 4.45 8.89 -7.42
CA TYR A 21 5.29 9.47 -6.37
C TYR A 21 4.68 10.74 -5.78
N GLY A 22 3.56 11.24 -6.28
CA GLY A 22 3.07 12.55 -5.87
C GLY A 22 4.07 13.67 -6.08
N SER A 23 4.78 13.61 -7.21
CA SER A 23 5.81 14.55 -7.60
C SER A 23 5.31 15.97 -7.90
N ALA A 24 4.00 16.22 -7.84
CA ALA A 24 3.36 17.47 -8.24
C ALA A 24 3.62 17.84 -9.71
N THR A 25 3.86 16.84 -10.55
CA THR A 25 4.01 17.00 -11.99
C THR A 25 2.71 16.67 -12.71
N LYS A 26 2.63 17.01 -14.00
CA LYS A 26 1.47 16.69 -14.83
C LYS A 26 1.29 15.16 -14.89
N GLY A 27 0.16 14.67 -14.38
CA GLY A 27 -0.16 13.24 -14.33
C GLY A 27 0.22 12.53 -13.02
N ASP A 28 0.92 13.21 -12.11
CA ASP A 28 1.24 12.71 -10.78
C ASP A 28 1.04 13.85 -9.75
N PRO A 29 -0.23 14.25 -9.50
CA PRO A 29 -0.55 15.32 -8.56
C PRO A 29 0.01 14.98 -7.17
N GLY A 30 0.52 15.96 -6.43
CA GLY A 30 1.12 15.73 -5.11
C GLY A 30 0.12 15.38 -3.99
N PRO A 31 0.59 15.22 -2.74
CA PRO A 31 1.98 15.35 -2.29
C PRO A 31 2.78 14.04 -2.36
N TRP A 32 4.11 14.15 -2.35
CA TRP A 32 5.00 13.01 -2.09
C TRP A 32 4.92 12.62 -0.62
N ILE A 33 4.73 11.34 -0.35
CA ILE A 33 4.56 10.79 1.00
C ILE A 33 5.74 9.93 1.46
N GLY A 34 6.85 9.94 0.71
CA GLY A 34 8.06 9.18 1.02
C GLY A 34 8.18 7.82 0.35
N GLU A 35 7.09 7.25 -0.18
CA GLU A 35 7.07 5.98 -0.92
C GLU A 35 5.99 5.96 -2.00
N LEU A 36 6.08 5.04 -2.98
CA LEU A 36 5.03 4.77 -3.96
C LEU A 36 3.67 4.59 -3.28
N ARG A 37 2.64 5.30 -3.77
CA ARG A 37 1.32 5.25 -3.14
C ARG A 37 0.75 3.84 -3.09
N ASN A 38 0.34 3.43 -1.88
CA ASN A 38 -0.34 2.17 -1.60
C ASN A 38 0.41 0.89 -2.05
N MET A 39 1.65 0.99 -2.53
CA MET A 39 2.46 -0.16 -2.93
C MET A 39 3.48 -0.44 -1.85
N TRP A 40 3.55 -1.70 -1.38
CA TRP A 40 4.51 -2.14 -0.37
C TRP A 40 4.40 -1.47 1.00
N VAL A 41 3.33 -0.69 1.23
CA VAL A 41 3.01 0.03 2.46
C VAL A 41 1.59 -0.26 2.90
N LYS A 42 1.25 0.08 4.14
CA LYS A 42 -0.12 -0.03 4.66
C LYS A 42 -1.08 0.82 3.81
N THR A 43 -2.19 0.23 3.39
CA THR A 43 -3.29 0.95 2.75
C THR A 43 -4.31 1.42 3.80
N GLU A 44 -5.17 2.37 3.43
CA GLU A 44 -6.28 2.79 4.30
C GLU A 44 -7.34 1.69 4.48
N GLN A 45 -7.43 0.74 3.55
CA GLN A 45 -8.28 -0.44 3.75
C GLN A 45 -7.61 -1.39 4.75
N GLU A 46 -8.36 -1.73 5.80
CA GLU A 46 -7.85 -2.58 6.86
C GLU A 46 -7.51 -3.97 6.33
N ASN A 47 -6.41 -4.53 6.84
CA ASN A 47 -5.92 -5.85 6.48
C ASN A 47 -5.58 -6.03 4.98
N LEU A 48 -5.40 -4.94 4.22
CA LEU A 48 -5.06 -4.97 2.80
C LEU A 48 -3.72 -4.29 2.52
N TRP A 49 -2.85 -5.02 1.81
CA TRP A 49 -1.56 -4.55 1.30
C TRP A 49 -1.38 -5.00 -0.13
N PHE A 50 -0.69 -4.19 -0.94
CA PHE A 50 -0.36 -4.54 -2.32
C PHE A 50 1.13 -4.79 -2.52
N THR A 51 1.39 -5.78 -3.37
CA THR A 51 2.71 -6.10 -3.91
C THR A 51 2.63 -5.97 -5.43
N GLY A 52 3.73 -5.59 -6.09
CA GLY A 52 3.71 -5.45 -7.53
C GLY A 52 5.01 -4.89 -8.12
N GLY A 53 5.01 -4.67 -9.43
CA GLY A 53 6.21 -4.22 -10.14
C GLY A 53 7.11 -5.39 -10.53
N ASN A 54 8.38 -5.09 -10.78
CA ASN A 54 9.31 -6.09 -11.32
C ASN A 54 9.98 -6.95 -10.22
N LEU A 55 10.75 -7.95 -10.64
CA LEU A 55 11.46 -8.86 -9.75
C LEU A 55 12.41 -8.14 -8.78
N SER A 56 13.04 -7.05 -9.19
CA SER A 56 13.95 -6.28 -8.35
C SER A 56 13.20 -5.58 -7.21
N GLN A 57 12.09 -4.92 -7.54
CA GLN A 57 11.19 -4.30 -6.56
C GLN A 57 10.65 -5.37 -5.59
N ALA A 58 10.15 -6.49 -6.12
CA ALA A 58 9.63 -7.57 -5.30
C ALA A 58 10.69 -8.12 -4.33
N ARG A 59 11.92 -8.35 -4.81
CA ARG A 59 13.04 -8.82 -3.98
C ARG A 59 13.37 -7.83 -2.84
N TYR A 60 13.38 -6.54 -3.13
CA TYR A 60 13.74 -5.52 -2.14
C TYR A 60 12.60 -5.29 -1.14
N TYR A 61 11.41 -4.95 -1.62
CA TYR A 61 10.32 -4.49 -0.78
C TYR A 61 9.63 -5.61 0.02
N SER A 62 9.68 -6.87 -0.43
CA SER A 62 9.06 -7.97 0.33
C SER A 62 9.61 -8.08 1.75
N ARG A 63 10.92 -7.82 1.94
CA ARG A 63 11.53 -7.82 3.28
C ARG A 63 11.01 -6.68 4.15
N LEU A 64 10.86 -5.49 3.58
CA LEU A 64 10.35 -4.32 4.30
C LEU A 64 8.87 -4.49 4.65
N LEU A 65 8.07 -4.99 3.72
CA LEU A 65 6.65 -5.29 3.93
C LEU A 65 6.47 -6.35 5.02
N ALA A 66 7.27 -7.42 5.01
CA ALA A 66 7.22 -8.45 6.05
C ALA A 66 7.49 -7.88 7.44
N LEU A 67 8.42 -6.92 7.58
CA LEU A 67 8.67 -6.25 8.86
C LEU A 67 7.49 -5.37 9.31
N GLN A 68 6.85 -4.64 8.38
CA GLN A 68 5.64 -3.88 8.68
C GLN A 68 4.51 -4.78 9.17
N LEU A 69 4.26 -5.89 8.48
CA LEU A 69 3.26 -6.89 8.85
C LEU A 69 3.57 -7.53 10.20
N ALA A 70 4.83 -7.92 10.45
CA ALA A 70 5.23 -8.49 11.73
C ALA A 70 4.97 -7.52 12.90
N LYS A 71 5.26 -6.22 12.71
CA LYS A 71 4.93 -5.18 13.71
C LYS A 71 3.42 -5.03 13.89
N HIS A 72 2.66 -4.99 12.78
CA HIS A 72 1.22 -4.84 12.80
C HIS A 72 0.54 -5.97 13.57
N PHE A 73 0.85 -7.23 13.24
CA PHE A 73 0.26 -8.39 13.91
C PHE A 73 0.68 -8.50 15.38
N LYS A 74 1.94 -8.21 15.73
CA LYS A 74 2.37 -8.17 17.14
C LYS A 74 1.59 -7.12 17.95
N THR A 75 1.35 -5.96 17.37
CA THR A 75 0.60 -4.88 18.02
C THR A 75 -0.87 -5.28 18.18
N ALA A 76 -1.47 -5.86 17.14
CA ALA A 76 -2.86 -6.35 17.20
C ALA A 76 -3.05 -7.35 18.33
N THR A 77 -2.16 -8.35 18.48
CA THR A 77 -2.22 -9.34 19.58
C THR A 77 -2.09 -8.72 20.98
N SER A 78 -1.43 -7.56 21.10
CA SER A 78 -1.26 -6.88 22.40
C SER A 78 -2.49 -6.04 22.80
N ILE A 79 -3.41 -5.77 21.87
CA ILE A 79 -4.64 -4.98 22.12
C ILE A 79 -5.82 -5.88 22.49
N VAL A 80 -5.77 -7.18 22.13
CA VAL A 80 -6.83 -8.17 22.43
C VAL A 80 -6.58 -9.02 23.68
N ASN A 81 -5.50 -8.77 24.43
CA ASN A 81 -5.24 -9.36 25.75
C ASN A 81 -5.27 -8.27 26.83
#